data_AF-A0A8X6WZQ4-F1
#
_entry.id   AF-A0A8X6WZQ4-F1
#
_cell.length_a   1.000
_cell.length_b   1.000
_cell.length_c   1.000
_cell.angle_alpha   90.00
_cell.angle_beta   90.00
_cell.angle_gamma   90.00
#
_symmetry.space_group_name_H-M   'P 1'
#
loop_
_entity.id
_entity.type
_entity.pdbx_description
1 polymer ?
#
loop_
_entity_poly.entity_id
_entity_poly.type
_entity_poly.pdbx_seq_one_letter_code
_entity_poly.pdbx_strand_id
1 'polypeptide(L)'
;MCAWASTALQWALWVYLVHILAWLILDWVLLNIIQNNSLPFSKMDFVVAWTFREIGAFYHFCLALFDPKIQWRARTFYLKWGGLAEEINPRI
;
A
#
# COMPACT_ATOMS: atom_id res chain seq x y z
N MET A 1 15.46 20.00 24.63
CA MET A 1 14.74 19.98 23.34
C MET A 1 14.95 18.65 22.60
N CYS A 2 16.19 18.19 22.43
CA CYS A 2 16.48 16.92 21.72
C CYS A 2 15.94 15.64 22.40
N ALA A 3 15.97 15.57 23.75
CA ALA A 3 15.51 14.38 24.48
C ALA A 3 14.00 14.11 24.36
N TRP A 4 13.19 15.16 24.21
CA TRP A 4 11.74 15.04 24.03
C TRP A 4 11.37 14.61 22.60
N ALA A 5 12.10 15.11 21.59
CA ALA A 5 11.91 14.69 20.22
C ALA A 5 12.30 13.20 20.02
N SER A 6 13.37 12.74 20.69
CA SER A 6 13.77 11.32 20.62
C SER A 6 12.74 10.40 21.26
N THR A 7 12.15 10.77 22.39
CA THR A 7 11.12 9.93 23.02
C THR A 7 9.84 9.93 22.21
N ALA A 8 9.39 11.08 21.69
CA ALA A 8 8.22 11.17 20.83
C ALA A 8 8.37 10.30 19.56
N LEU A 9 9.54 10.34 18.92
CA LEU A 9 9.83 9.49 17.77
C LEU A 9 9.82 8.00 18.13
N GLN A 10 10.41 7.62 19.27
CA GLN A 10 10.37 6.24 19.76
C GLN A 10 8.93 5.76 19.95
N TRP A 11 8.08 6.54 20.61
CA TRP A 11 6.66 6.19 20.80
C TRP A 11 5.92 6.03 19.47
N ALA A 12 6.14 6.94 18.52
CA ALA A 12 5.54 6.84 17.19
C ALA A 12 5.98 5.55 16.46
N LEU A 13 7.27 5.21 16.55
CA LEU A 13 7.81 3.96 15.98
C LEU A 13 7.19 2.73 16.64
N TRP A 14 7.07 2.71 17.97
CA TRP A 14 6.44 1.61 18.69
C TRP A 14 4.98 1.39 18.28
N VAL A 15 4.20 2.47 18.21
CA VAL A 15 2.80 2.42 17.76
C VAL A 15 2.72 1.90 16.31
N TYR A 16 3.59 2.40 15.43
CA TYR A 16 3.63 1.96 14.04
C TYR A 16 4.00 0.48 13.90
N LEU A 17 4.99 -0.01 14.67
CA LEU A 17 5.38 -1.41 14.69
C LEU A 17 4.23 -2.32 15.16
N VAL A 18 3.55 -1.96 16.25
CA VAL A 18 2.40 -2.70 16.76
C VAL A 18 1.26 -2.71 15.73
N HIS A 19 1.02 -1.57 15.08
CA HIS A 19 0.02 -1.46 14.03
C HIS A 19 0.33 -2.38 12.83
N ILE A 20 1.57 -2.37 12.33
CA ILE A 20 2.00 -3.26 11.23
C ILE A 20 1.81 -4.73 11.60
N LEU A 21 2.21 -5.12 12.81
CA LEU A 21 2.06 -6.50 13.28
C LEU A 21 0.59 -6.91 13.37
N ALA A 22 -0.26 -6.04 13.91
CA ALA A 22 -1.70 -6.30 13.98
C ALA A 22 -2.30 -6.45 12.58
N TRP A 23 -1.89 -5.60 11.62
CA TRP A 23 -2.34 -5.68 10.24
C TRP A 23 -1.88 -6.97 9.55
N LEU A 24 -0.62 -7.38 9.73
CA LEU A 24 -0.10 -8.66 9.24
C LEU A 24 -0.97 -9.84 9.72
N ILE A 25 -1.35 -9.84 11.00
CA ILE A 25 -2.18 -10.90 11.58
C ILE A 25 -3.60 -10.87 10.99
N LEU A 26 -4.20 -9.69 10.84
CA LEU A 26 -5.54 -9.55 10.25
C LEU A 26 -5.57 -10.06 8.80
N ASP A 27 -4.56 -9.72 8.00
CA ASP A 27 -4.44 -10.22 6.63
C ASP A 27 -4.28 -11.74 6.58
N TRP A 28 -3.51 -12.31 7.51
CA TRP A 28 -3.40 -13.76 7.64
C TRP A 28 -4.77 -14.39 7.96
N VAL A 29 -5.50 -13.85 8.94
CA VAL A 29 -6.84 -14.34 9.30
C VAL A 29 -7.80 -14.23 8.12
N LEU A 30 -7.79 -13.11 7.40
CA LEU A 30 -8.64 -12.89 6.23
C LEU A 30 -8.39 -13.93 5.13
N LEU A 31 -7.13 -14.25 4.83
CA LEU A 31 -6.80 -15.29 3.85
C LEU A 31 -7.28 -16.68 4.31
N ASN A 32 -7.13 -17.01 5.59
CA ASN A 32 -7.65 -18.26 6.14
C ASN A 32 -9.18 -18.35 6.00
N ILE A 33 -9.90 -17.24 6.21
CA ILE A 33 -11.36 -17.17 6.03
C ILE A 33 -11.73 -17.36 4.55
N ILE A 34 -11.08 -16.64 3.63
CA ILE A 34 -11.38 -16.71 2.18
C ILE A 34 -11.10 -18.10 1.62
N GLN A 35 -10.00 -18.72 2.03
CA GLN A 35 -9.59 -20.02 1.49
C GLN A 35 -10.30 -21.19 2.15
N ASN A 36 -10.92 -20.98 3.33
CA ASN A 36 -11.74 -21.95 4.08
C ASN A 36 -11.07 -23.34 4.25
N ASN A 37 -9.73 -23.38 4.22
CA ASN A 37 -8.88 -24.56 4.28
C ASN A 37 -7.47 -24.16 4.72
N SER A 38 -6.65 -25.15 5.13
CA SER A 38 -5.24 -24.92 5.42
C SER A 38 -4.52 -24.42 4.18
N LEU A 39 -3.91 -23.23 4.26
CA LEU A 39 -3.14 -22.66 3.17
C LEU A 39 -2.02 -23.62 2.73
N PRO A 40 -1.89 -23.93 1.43
CA PRO A 40 -0.86 -24.85 0.93
C PRO A 40 0.55 -24.22 0.86
N PHE A 41 0.75 -23.03 1.44
CA PHE A 41 1.99 -22.26 1.37
C PHE A 41 2.65 -22.15 2.75
N SER A 42 3.97 -21.98 2.78
CA SER A 42 4.69 -21.75 4.03
C SER A 42 4.36 -20.38 4.60
N LYS A 43 4.41 -20.24 5.94
CA LYS A 43 4.24 -18.94 6.62
C LYS A 43 5.23 -17.88 6.10
N MET A 44 6.42 -18.33 5.68
CA MET A 44 7.45 -17.44 5.11
C MET A 44 7.05 -16.91 3.73
N ASP A 45 6.41 -17.72 2.89
CA ASP A 45 5.94 -17.30 1.57
C ASP A 45 4.87 -16.21 1.70
N PHE A 46 4.00 -16.33 2.71
CA PHE A 46 3.03 -15.29 3.05
C PHE A 46 3.71 -13.98 3.46
N VAL A 47 4.73 -14.03 4.33
CA VAL A 47 5.42 -12.81 4.76
C VAL A 47 6.11 -12.12 3.57
N VAL A 48 6.78 -12.88 2.69
CA VAL A 48 7.42 -12.33 1.48
C VAL A 48 6.39 -11.70 0.54
N ALA A 49 5.27 -12.38 0.28
CA ALA A 49 4.20 -11.85 -0.56
C ALA A 49 3.55 -10.60 0.06
N TRP A 50 3.34 -10.59 1.38
CA TRP A 50 2.80 -9.46 2.12
C TRP A 50 3.74 -8.24 2.05
N THR A 51 5.04 -8.45 2.24
CA THR A 51 6.04 -7.37 2.11
C THR A 51 6.10 -6.83 0.69
N PHE A 52 6.05 -7.70 -0.33
CA PHE A 52 6.02 -7.27 -1.73
C PHE A 52 4.77 -6.43 -2.04
N ARG A 53 3.61 -6.81 -1.49
CA ARG A 53 2.37 -6.03 -1.62
C ARG A 53 2.51 -4.64 -0.99
N GLU A 54 3.08 -4.56 0.21
CA GLU A 54 3.22 -3.29 0.93
C GLU A 54 4.18 -2.32 0.20
N ILE A 55 5.32 -2.83 -0.28
CA ILE A 55 6.27 -2.05 -1.10
C ILE A 55 5.63 -1.68 -2.44
N GLY A 56 4.90 -2.60 -3.06
CA GLY A 56 4.19 -2.36 -4.32
C GLY A 56 3.15 -1.26 -4.20
N ALA A 57 2.42 -1.20 -3.08
CA ALA A 57 1.46 -0.13 -2.79
C ALA A 57 2.14 1.23 -2.65
N PHE A 58 3.26 1.29 -1.90
CA PHE A 58 4.06 2.50 -1.79
C PHE A 58 4.65 2.93 -3.14
N TYR A 59 5.15 1.98 -3.92
CA TYR A 59 5.66 2.23 -5.27
C TYR A 59 4.57 2.79 -6.20
N HIS A 60 3.37 2.21 -6.20
CA HIS A 60 2.25 2.74 -6.99
C HIS A 60 1.84 4.14 -6.53
N PHE A 61 1.87 4.40 -5.24
CA PHE A 61 1.58 5.73 -4.70
C PHE A 61 2.64 6.76 -5.14
N CYS A 62 3.93 6.41 -5.05
CA CYS A 62 5.00 7.25 -5.57
C CYS A 62 4.87 7.46 -7.09
N LEU A 63 4.58 6.39 -7.84
CA LEU A 63 4.37 6.49 -9.28
C LEU A 63 3.20 7.42 -9.60
N ALA A 64 2.09 7.32 -8.86
CA ALA A 64 0.95 8.23 -9.03
C ALA A 64 1.28 9.69 -8.66
N LEU A 65 2.21 9.91 -7.71
CA LEU A 65 2.70 11.25 -7.37
C LEU A 65 3.59 11.84 -8.47
N PHE A 66 4.46 11.03 -9.08
CA PHE A 66 5.44 11.48 -10.07
C PHE A 66 4.92 11.47 -11.51
N ASP A 67 4.05 10.53 -11.86
CA ASP A 67 3.42 10.42 -13.17
C ASP A 67 1.89 10.27 -13.01
N PRO A 68 1.14 11.38 -13.08
CA PRO A 68 -0.32 11.36 -12.98
C PRO A 68 -1.01 10.81 -14.25
N LYS A 69 -0.27 10.25 -15.21
CA LYS A 69 -0.81 9.66 -16.43
C LYS A 69 -1.32 8.25 -16.16
N ILE A 70 -2.62 8.15 -15.89
CA ILE A 70 -3.31 6.88 -15.75
C ILE A 70 -3.77 6.45 -17.14
N GLN A 71 -3.13 5.42 -17.71
CA GLN A 71 -3.61 4.79 -18.93
C GLN A 71 -4.59 3.67 -18.59
N TRP A 72 -5.84 3.81 -19.03
CA TRP A 72 -6.87 2.79 -18.88
C TRP A 72 -7.35 2.32 -20.26
N ARG A 73 -7.05 1.06 -20.58
CA ARG A 73 -7.19 0.46 -21.93
C ARG A 73 -6.53 1.30 -23.02
N ALA A 74 -7.34 2.04 -23.79
CA ALA A 74 -6.92 2.81 -24.97
C ALA A 74 -7.00 4.33 -24.74
N ARG A 75 -7.23 4.77 -23.49
CA ARG A 75 -7.44 6.17 -23.13
C ARG A 75 -6.42 6.58 -22.07
N THR A 76 -5.82 7.75 -22.26
CA THR A 76 -4.86 8.34 -21.33
C THR A 76 -5.56 9.46 -20.57
N PHE A 77 -5.66 9.30 -19.27
CA PHE A 77 -6.20 10.31 -18.36
C PHE A 77 -5.06 10.98 -17.60
N TYR A 78 -5.05 12.30 -17.57
CA TYR A 78 -4.13 13.10 -16.77
C TYR A 78 -4.83 13.47 -15.46
N LEU A 79 -4.32 12.99 -14.34
CA LEU A 79 -4.86 13.34 -13.04
C LEU A 79 -4.28 14.69 -12.58
N LYS A 80 -5.07 15.76 -12.63
CA LYS A 80 -4.68 17.01 -11.98
C LYS A 80 -4.73 16.86 -10.46
N TRP A 81 -3.78 17.50 -9.77
CA TRP A 81 -3.79 17.61 -8.32
C TRP A 81 -5.11 18.29 -7.89
N GLY A 82 -5.99 17.52 -7.23
CA GLY A 82 -7.40 17.86 -7.02
C GLY A 82 -8.38 16.75 -7.39
N GLY A 83 -7.91 15.63 -7.97
CA GLY A 83 -8.73 14.46 -8.28
C GLY A 83 -9.52 14.57 -9.59
N LEU A 84 -9.27 15.62 -10.39
CA LEU A 84 -9.85 15.80 -11.71
C LEU A 84 -9.03 15.02 -12.74
N ALA A 85 -9.61 13.98 -13.31
CA ALA A 85 -9.04 13.24 -14.43
C ALA A 85 -9.46 13.92 -15.75
N GLU A 86 -8.52 14.51 -16.48
CA GLU A 86 -8.75 15.06 -17.82
C GLU A 86 -8.27 14.08 -18.89
N GLU A 87 -9.13 13.73 -19.86
CA GLU A 87 -8.75 12.88 -20.99
C GLU A 87 -7.92 13.68 -22.00
N ILE A 88 -6.70 13.23 -22.32
CA ILE A 88 -5.75 13.99 -23.17
C ILE A 88 -6.15 13.96 -24.66
N ASN A 89 -7.11 13.11 -25.05
CA ASN A 89 -7.58 13.04 -26.43
C ASN A 89 -9.09 12.71 -26.50
N PRO A 90 -9.98 13.67 -26.21
CA PRO A 90 -11.40 13.50 -26.51
C PRO A 90 -11.54 13.34 -28.03
N ARG A 91 -12.01 12.18 -28.50
CA ARG A 91 -12.39 12.02 -29.91
C ARG A 91 -13.50 13.04 -30.19
N ILE A 92 -13.20 13.99 -31.08
CA ILE A 92 -14.12 14.98 -31.64
C ILE A 92 -15.13 14.27 -32.53
#